data_AF-A0AAV0P4R3-F1
#
_entry.id   AF-A0AAV0P4R3-F1
#
_cell.length_a   1.000
_cell.length_b   1.000
_cell.length_c   1.000
_cell.angle_alpha   90.00
_cell.angle_beta   90.00
_cell.angle_gamma   90.00
#
_symmetry.space_group_name_H-M   'P 1'
#
loop_
_entity.id
_entity.type
_entity.pdbx_description
1 polymer ?
#
loop_
_entity_poly.entity_id
_entity_poly.type
_entity_poly.pdbx_seq_one_letter_code
_entity_poly.pdbx_strand_id
1 'polypeptide(L)'
;MGIARGLVYLHEECETQIIHCDIKPQNVLLDDNYTAKIADFGLAKLLMKDQTRTSTMARGTMGYMAPEWLKNAPVTVKVDVYSFGVVLLEIAFCRRHMELNRVLREGVILTDWVVECVRAGRLHEIIAEDDSEAWNDYRRFERTVMVGLWCLCPNPKDRPSMKKVVAMLEGCGEVGLPVAFEAHMA
;
A
#
# COMPACT_ATOMS: atom_id res chain seq x y z
N MET A 1 -4.06 -6.95 8.04
CA MET A 1 -3.68 -8.35 7.70
C MET A 1 -4.61 -9.00 6.66
N GLY A 2 -5.94 -8.96 6.82
CA GLY A 2 -6.87 -9.65 5.89
C GLY A 2 -6.71 -9.25 4.41
N ILE A 3 -6.61 -7.95 4.12
CA ILE A 3 -6.39 -7.45 2.75
C ILE A 3 -5.11 -8.03 2.15
N ALA A 4 -4.01 -8.01 2.89
CA ALA A 4 -2.72 -8.50 2.41
C ALA A 4 -2.77 -9.99 2.07
N ARG A 5 -3.38 -10.82 2.95
CA ARG A 5 -3.57 -12.25 2.68
C ARG A 5 -4.51 -12.50 1.50
N GLY A 6 -5.58 -11.71 1.36
CA GLY A 6 -6.46 -11.77 0.20
C GLY A 6 -5.71 -11.52 -1.11
N LEU A 7 -4.81 -10.53 -1.12
CA LEU A 7 -3.96 -10.29 -2.29
C LEU A 7 -2.90 -11.37 -2.51
N VAL A 8 -2.33 -11.97 -1.47
CA VAL A 8 -1.48 -13.18 -1.61
C VAL A 8 -2.25 -14.27 -2.34
N TYR A 9 -3.49 -14.54 -1.92
CA TYR A 9 -4.32 -15.55 -2.54
C TYR A 9 -4.52 -15.26 -4.04
N LEU A 10 -4.94 -14.04 -4.39
CA LEU A 10 -5.18 -13.64 -5.78
C LEU A 10 -3.91 -13.68 -6.65
N HIS A 11 -2.77 -13.28 -6.09
CA HIS A 11 -1.53 -13.10 -6.85
C HIS A 11 -0.69 -14.37 -6.94
N GLU A 12 -0.70 -15.21 -5.91
CA GLU A 12 0.31 -16.27 -5.72
C GLU A 12 -0.31 -17.67 -5.49
N GLU A 13 -1.58 -17.78 -5.08
CA GLU A 13 -2.19 -19.07 -4.70
C GLU A 13 -3.32 -19.53 -5.64
N CYS A 14 -3.96 -18.60 -6.38
CA CYS A 14 -4.90 -18.96 -7.44
C CYS A 14 -4.19 -19.67 -8.60
N GLU A 15 -4.84 -20.68 -9.20
CA GLU A 15 -4.30 -21.38 -10.38
C GLU A 15 -4.04 -20.41 -11.54
N THR A 16 -4.94 -19.43 -11.72
CA THR A 16 -4.79 -18.33 -12.65
C THR A 16 -4.59 -17.06 -11.83
N GLN A 17 -3.47 -16.36 -12.04
CA GLN A 17 -3.15 -15.14 -11.31
C GLN A 17 -4.18 -14.04 -11.63
N ILE A 18 -4.67 -13.38 -10.58
CA ILE A 18 -5.71 -12.36 -10.68
C ILE A 18 -5.14 -11.00 -10.24
N ILE A 19 -5.22 -9.98 -11.10
CA ILE A 19 -5.02 -8.59 -10.71
C ILE A 19 -6.40 -8.01 -10.40
N HIS A 20 -6.59 -7.46 -9.21
CA HIS A 20 -7.86 -6.88 -8.76
C HIS A 20 -8.19 -5.57 -9.47
N CYS A 21 -7.18 -4.72 -9.67
CA CYS A 21 -7.24 -3.43 -10.37
C CYS A 21 -7.92 -2.26 -9.66
N ASP A 22 -8.66 -2.51 -8.56
CA ASP A 22 -9.38 -1.46 -7.84
C ASP A 22 -9.37 -1.66 -6.32
N ILE A 23 -8.18 -1.91 -5.76
CA ILE A 23 -8.00 -1.99 -4.30
C ILE A 23 -8.12 -0.60 -3.69
N LYS A 24 -9.09 -0.44 -2.79
CA LYS A 24 -9.40 0.80 -2.07
C LYS A 24 -10.27 0.47 -0.85
N PRO A 25 -10.42 1.36 0.14
CA PRO A 25 -11.19 1.06 1.34
C PRO A 25 -12.65 0.68 1.04
N GLN A 26 -13.27 1.29 0.03
CA GLN A 26 -14.66 1.01 -0.34
C GLN A 26 -14.86 -0.42 -0.89
N ASN A 27 -13.79 -1.04 -1.38
CA ASN A 27 -13.80 -2.41 -1.92
C ASN A 27 -13.23 -3.42 -0.91
N VAL A 28 -13.05 -3.02 0.35
CA VAL A 28 -12.69 -3.89 1.46
C VAL A 28 -13.86 -3.91 2.45
N LEU A 29 -14.60 -5.01 2.45
CA LEU A 29 -15.72 -5.21 3.35
C LEU A 29 -15.26 -5.87 4.65
N LEU A 30 -16.04 -5.69 5.72
CA LEU A 30 -15.84 -6.35 7.00
C LEU A 30 -17.03 -7.27 7.25
N ASP A 31 -16.76 -8.51 7.69
CA ASP A 31 -17.81 -9.38 8.22
C ASP A 31 -18.04 -9.12 9.73
N ASP A 32 -18.97 -9.88 10.33
CA ASP A 32 -19.38 -9.75 11.74
C ASP A 32 -18.21 -9.93 12.73
N ASN A 33 -17.10 -10.55 12.30
CA ASN A 33 -15.89 -10.73 13.09
C ASN A 33 -14.81 -9.68 12.76
N TYR A 34 -15.18 -8.60 12.07
CA TYR A 34 -14.25 -7.57 11.57
C TYR A 34 -13.15 -8.15 10.66
N THR A 35 -13.40 -9.28 10.01
CA THR A 35 -12.44 -9.85 9.05
C THR A 35 -12.59 -9.15 7.71
N ALA A 36 -11.49 -8.56 7.24
CA ALA A 36 -11.45 -7.91 5.93
C ALA A 36 -11.61 -8.91 4.77
N LYS A 37 -12.53 -8.62 3.85
CA LYS A 37 -12.77 -9.34 2.60
C LYS A 37 -12.66 -8.39 1.42
N ILE A 38 -11.89 -8.78 0.40
CA ILE A 38 -11.78 -8.02 -0.85
C ILE A 38 -13.05 -8.26 -1.68
N ALA A 39 -13.63 -7.20 -2.20
CA ALA A 39 -14.84 -7.20 -3.01
C ALA A 39 -14.67 -6.38 -4.29
N ASP A 40 -15.65 -6.47 -5.20
CA ASP A 40 -15.70 -5.75 -6.48
C ASP A 40 -14.58 -6.09 -7.48
N PHE A 41 -14.72 -7.26 -8.11
CA PHE A 41 -13.83 -7.74 -9.17
C PHE A 41 -14.21 -7.21 -10.56
N GLY A 42 -15.04 -6.16 -10.66
CA GLY A 42 -15.54 -5.64 -11.94
C GLY A 42 -14.44 -5.16 -12.90
N LEU A 43 -13.28 -4.79 -12.36
CA LEU A 43 -12.10 -4.37 -13.13
C LEU A 43 -11.00 -5.43 -13.21
N ALA A 44 -11.19 -6.59 -12.58
CA ALA A 44 -10.15 -7.59 -12.43
C ALA A 44 -9.63 -8.12 -13.79
N LYS A 45 -8.41 -8.66 -13.78
CA LYS A 45 -7.74 -9.26 -14.94
C LYS A 45 -7.18 -10.61 -14.56
N LEU A 46 -7.40 -11.59 -15.44
CA LEU A 46 -6.77 -12.90 -15.35
C LEU A 46 -5.49 -12.87 -16.18
N LEU A 47 -4.36 -13.24 -15.59
CA LEU A 47 -3.12 -13.46 -16.33
C LEU A 47 -3.03 -14.95 -16.67
N MET A 48 -2.95 -15.25 -17.97
CA MET A 48 -2.72 -16.61 -18.43
C MET A 48 -1.33 -17.10 -17.97
N LYS A 49 -1.12 -18.41 -17.88
CA LYS A 49 0.11 -19.01 -17.32
C LYS A 49 1.41 -18.59 -18.03
N ASP A 50 1.32 -18.15 -19.29
CA ASP A 50 2.42 -17.64 -20.11
C ASP A 50 2.56 -16.11 -20.07
N GLN A 51 1.67 -15.40 -19.37
CA GLN A 51 1.66 -13.95 -19.27
C GLN A 51 2.24 -13.47 -17.94
N THR A 52 3.18 -12.53 -18.02
CA THR A 52 3.76 -11.85 -16.83
C THR A 52 3.16 -10.46 -16.61
N ARG A 53 2.41 -9.94 -17.59
CA ARG A 53 1.80 -8.61 -17.62
C ARG A 53 0.60 -8.60 -18.57
N THR A 54 -0.27 -7.61 -18.43
CA THR A 54 -1.41 -7.40 -19.33
C THR A 54 -1.53 -5.94 -19.76
N SER A 55 -1.97 -5.72 -20.99
CA SER A 55 -2.26 -4.38 -21.53
C SER A 55 -3.76 -4.14 -21.45
N THR A 56 -4.18 -3.15 -20.67
CA THR A 56 -5.58 -2.77 -20.49
C THR A 56 -5.69 -1.25 -20.44
N MET A 57 -6.85 -0.70 -20.76
CA MET A 57 -7.10 0.73 -20.52
C MET A 57 -6.95 1.04 -19.03
N ALA A 58 -6.41 2.22 -18.72
CA ALA A 58 -6.33 2.73 -17.37
C ALA A 58 -7.73 2.99 -16.79
N ARG A 59 -8.25 2.00 -16.06
CA ARG A 59 -9.53 2.07 -15.32
C ARG A 59 -9.27 1.63 -13.89
N GLY A 60 -9.71 2.45 -12.94
CA GLY A 60 -9.52 2.28 -11.50
C GLY A 60 -9.85 3.58 -10.78
N THR A 61 -9.65 3.61 -9.48
CA THR A 61 -9.94 4.80 -8.66
C THR A 61 -8.71 5.71 -8.54
N MET A 62 -8.82 6.96 -9.01
CA MET A 62 -7.77 7.98 -8.88
C MET A 62 -7.33 8.13 -7.42
N GLY A 63 -6.02 8.24 -7.19
CA GLY A 63 -5.41 8.26 -5.86
C GLY A 63 -4.93 6.88 -5.37
N TYR A 64 -5.47 5.78 -5.92
CA TYR A 64 -5.02 4.41 -5.62
C TYR A 64 -4.27 3.76 -6.79
N MET A 65 -4.34 4.37 -7.98
CA MET A 65 -3.72 3.82 -9.20
C MET A 65 -2.21 4.03 -9.21
N ALA A 66 -1.47 2.97 -9.53
CA ALA A 66 -0.02 3.03 -9.66
C ALA A 66 0.42 3.94 -10.84
N PRO A 67 1.60 4.59 -10.76
CA PRO A 67 2.06 5.53 -11.79
C PRO A 67 2.16 4.93 -13.19
N GLU A 68 2.57 3.68 -13.31
CA GLU A 68 2.66 2.97 -14.60
C GLU A 68 1.27 2.70 -15.19
N TRP A 69 0.25 2.52 -14.35
CA TRP A 69 -1.12 2.35 -14.80
C TRP A 69 -1.65 3.64 -15.41
N LEU A 70 -1.44 4.77 -14.74
CA LEU A 70 -1.86 6.09 -15.22
C LEU A 70 -1.20 6.46 -16.57
N LYS A 71 -0.02 5.88 -16.85
CA LYS A 71 0.71 6.05 -18.11
C LYS A 71 0.25 5.08 -19.22
N ASN A 72 -0.80 4.29 -19.00
CA ASN A 72 -1.27 3.22 -19.90
C ASN A 72 -0.16 2.21 -20.25
N ALA A 73 0.82 2.00 -19.36
CA ALA A 73 1.83 0.97 -19.55
C ALA A 73 1.24 -0.41 -19.22
N PRO A 74 1.79 -1.51 -19.76
CA PRO A 74 1.40 -2.85 -19.37
C PRO A 74 1.54 -3.05 -17.85
N VAL A 75 0.48 -3.57 -17.22
CA VAL A 75 0.40 -3.73 -15.77
C VAL A 75 0.69 -5.16 -15.33
N THR A 76 1.15 -5.31 -14.10
CA THR A 76 1.38 -6.59 -13.40
C THR A 76 0.65 -6.53 -12.06
N VAL A 77 0.63 -7.62 -11.28
CA VAL A 77 0.10 -7.62 -9.89
C VAL A 77 0.64 -6.49 -9.00
N LYS A 78 1.79 -5.89 -9.35
CA LYS A 78 2.40 -4.78 -8.62
C LYS A 78 1.56 -3.51 -8.58
N VAL A 79 0.56 -3.37 -9.45
CA VAL A 79 -0.40 -2.28 -9.36
C VAL A 79 -1.31 -2.40 -8.12
N ASP A 80 -1.74 -3.63 -7.79
CA ASP A 80 -2.52 -3.87 -6.57
C ASP A 80 -1.64 -3.69 -5.32
N VAL A 81 -0.35 -4.02 -5.40
CA VAL A 81 0.62 -3.76 -4.32
C VAL A 81 0.71 -2.26 -4.03
N TYR A 82 0.77 -1.42 -5.08
CA TYR A 82 0.77 0.02 -4.92
C TYR A 82 -0.52 0.52 -4.25
N SER A 83 -1.68 0.09 -4.76
CA SER A 83 -2.98 0.43 -4.19
C SER A 83 -3.11 -0.01 -2.72
N PHE A 84 -2.61 -1.21 -2.39
CA PHE A 84 -2.52 -1.69 -1.02
C PHE A 84 -1.63 -0.78 -0.15
N GLY A 85 -0.49 -0.30 -0.66
CA GLY A 85 0.37 0.66 0.02
C GLY A 85 -0.37 1.94 0.40
N VAL A 86 -1.18 2.49 -0.51
CA VAL A 86 -2.03 3.67 -0.23
C VAL A 86 -3.01 3.36 0.89
N VAL A 87 -3.76 2.25 0.78
CA VAL A 87 -4.73 1.82 1.82
C VAL A 87 -4.05 1.60 3.17
N LEU A 88 -2.85 1.01 3.17
CA LEU A 88 -2.11 0.72 4.40
C LEU A 88 -1.71 2.01 5.13
N LEU A 89 -1.26 3.03 4.39
CA LEU A 89 -0.97 4.34 4.98
C LEU A 89 -2.25 5.05 5.45
N GLU A 90 -3.36 4.97 4.71
CA GLU A 90 -4.65 5.52 5.18
C GLU A 90 -5.09 4.90 6.51
N ILE A 91 -4.92 3.58 6.65
CA ILE A 91 -5.22 2.86 7.89
C ILE A 91 -4.26 3.31 9.01
N ALA A 92 -2.96 3.40 8.73
CA ALA A 92 -1.96 3.75 9.74
C ALA A 92 -2.17 5.16 10.30
N PHE A 93 -2.54 6.12 9.46
CA PHE A 93 -2.73 7.52 9.86
C PHE A 93 -4.19 7.88 10.19
N CYS A 94 -5.14 6.94 10.08
CA CYS A 94 -6.58 7.16 10.26
C CYS A 94 -7.13 8.35 9.44
N ARG A 95 -6.57 8.58 8.25
CA ARG A 95 -6.92 9.73 7.38
C ARG A 95 -7.10 9.27 5.95
N ARG A 96 -8.13 9.77 5.27
CA ARG A 96 -8.31 9.53 3.83
C ARG A 96 -7.24 10.28 3.03
N HIS A 97 -6.64 9.61 2.06
CA HIS A 97 -5.61 10.13 1.17
C HIS A 97 -6.04 11.44 0.49
N MET A 98 -7.32 11.55 0.09
CA MET A 98 -7.90 12.77 -0.49
C MET A 98 -8.22 13.88 0.52
N GLU A 99 -8.46 13.56 1.79
CA GLU A 99 -8.74 14.56 2.84
C GLU A 99 -7.44 15.16 3.40
N LEU A 100 -6.32 14.44 3.30
CA LEU A 100 -5.02 14.96 3.72
C LEU A 100 -4.52 16.11 2.83
N ASN A 101 -4.83 16.08 1.53
CA ASN A 101 -4.60 17.20 0.60
C ASN A 101 -5.30 18.51 1.05
N ARG A 102 -6.34 18.43 1.89
CA ARG A 102 -7.04 19.60 2.46
C ARG A 102 -6.48 20.05 3.82
N VAL A 103 -5.85 19.16 4.58
CA VAL A 103 -5.34 19.45 5.94
C VAL A 103 -3.87 19.88 5.91
N LEU A 104 -3.07 19.28 5.03
CA LEU A 104 -1.74 19.80 4.69
C LEU A 104 -2.00 21.01 3.78
N ARG A 105 -1.87 22.22 4.33
CA ARG A 105 -1.86 23.45 3.52
C ARG A 105 -0.85 23.20 2.38
N GLU A 106 -1.29 23.36 1.14
CA GLU A 106 -0.49 23.22 -0.10
C GLU A 106 -0.35 21.81 -0.72
N GLY A 107 -1.45 21.10 -0.99
CA GLY A 107 -1.44 20.05 -2.04
C GLY A 107 -0.42 18.91 -1.86
N VAL A 108 0.06 18.70 -0.63
CA VAL A 108 1.07 17.69 -0.30
C VAL A 108 0.43 16.31 -0.32
N ILE A 109 0.92 15.44 -1.20
CA ILE A 109 0.51 14.04 -1.29
C ILE A 109 0.93 13.36 0.02
N LEU A 110 0.03 12.59 0.66
CA LEU A 110 0.29 11.85 1.92
C LEU A 110 1.65 11.15 1.91
N THR A 111 2.00 10.52 0.81
CA THR A 111 3.25 9.81 0.63
C THR A 111 4.48 10.73 0.83
N ASP A 112 4.46 11.94 0.30
CA ASP A 112 5.59 12.87 0.38
C ASP A 112 5.81 13.33 1.83
N TRP A 113 4.73 13.73 2.51
CA TRP A 113 4.77 14.10 3.92
C TRP A 113 5.25 12.95 4.81
N VAL A 114 4.76 11.72 4.57
CA VAL A 114 5.20 10.54 5.34
C VAL A 114 6.69 10.28 5.13
N VAL A 115 7.18 10.38 3.88
CA VAL A 115 8.61 10.22 3.57
C VAL A 115 9.45 11.27 4.30
N GLU A 116 9.01 12.53 4.32
CA GLU A 116 9.69 13.60 5.06
C GLU A 116 9.72 13.35 6.57
N CYS A 117 8.61 12.95 7.17
CA CYS A 117 8.53 12.59 8.59
C CYS A 117 9.50 11.45 8.94
N VAL A 118 9.54 10.40 8.11
CA VAL A 118 10.47 9.28 8.30
C VAL A 118 11.92 9.74 8.19
N ARG A 119 12.28 10.48 7.14
CA ARG A 119 13.64 10.99 6.93
C ARG A 119 14.13 11.86 8.08
N ALA A 120 13.24 12.70 8.62
CA ALA A 120 13.57 13.57 9.72
C ALA A 120 13.55 12.88 11.09
N GLY A 121 13.19 11.59 11.16
CA GLY A 121 13.02 10.88 12.43
C GLY A 121 11.84 11.38 13.27
N ARG A 122 10.89 12.10 12.66
CA ARG A 122 9.76 12.78 13.32
C ARG A 122 8.45 11.98 13.28
N LEU A 123 8.51 10.71 12.90
CA LEU A 123 7.32 9.88 12.79
C LEU A 123 6.61 9.71 14.16
N HIS A 124 7.37 9.72 15.26
CA HIS A 124 6.85 9.62 16.62
C HIS A 124 6.06 10.85 17.09
N GLU A 125 6.25 12.02 16.46
CA GLU A 125 5.58 13.28 16.84
C GLU A 125 4.07 13.25 16.61
N ILE A 126 3.56 12.24 15.89
CA ILE A 126 2.12 12.07 15.69
C ILE A 126 1.43 11.48 16.93
N ILE A 127 2.18 10.88 17.85
CA ILE A 127 1.67 10.25 19.07
C ILE A 127 1.72 11.29 20.19
N ALA A 128 0.61 11.41 20.93
CA ALA A 128 0.58 12.26 22.12
C ALA A 128 1.52 11.70 23.21
N GLU A 129 2.27 12.57 23.89
CA GLU A 129 3.27 12.16 24.90
C GLU A 129 2.67 11.31 26.04
N ASP A 130 1.39 11.52 26.36
CA ASP A 130 0.66 10.83 27.42
C ASP A 130 -0.13 9.59 26.95
N ASP A 131 -0.09 9.25 25.66
CA ASP A 131 -0.78 8.07 25.11
C ASP A 131 0.09 6.80 25.20
N SER A 132 0.14 6.22 26.41
CA SER A 132 0.92 5.01 26.68
C SER A 132 0.53 3.80 25.83
N GLU A 133 -0.73 3.72 25.38
CA GLU A 133 -1.22 2.64 24.53
C GLU A 133 -0.63 2.77 23.12
N ALA A 134 -0.70 3.97 22.53
CA ALA A 134 -0.10 4.26 21.24
C ALA A 134 1.42 4.05 21.24
N TRP A 135 2.12 4.43 22.32
CA TRP A 135 3.56 4.19 22.44
C TRP A 135 3.92 2.70 22.47
N ASN A 136 3.10 1.86 23.12
CA ASN A 136 3.32 0.41 23.11
C ASN A 136 3.19 -0.19 21.70
N ASP A 137 2.34 0.38 20.85
CA ASP A 137 2.15 -0.02 19.46
C ASP A 137 3.06 0.73 18.46
N TYR A 138 3.87 1.70 18.90
CA TYR A 138 4.67 2.55 18.01
C TYR A 138 5.56 1.75 17.05
N ARG A 139 6.24 0.69 17.53
CA ARG A 139 7.09 -0.16 16.66
C ARG A 139 6.28 -0.84 15.55
N ARG A 140 5.04 -1.23 15.84
CA ARG A 140 4.13 -1.85 14.87
C ARG A 140 3.63 -0.80 13.87
N PHE A 141 3.31 0.39 14.36
CA PHE A 141 2.94 1.53 13.54
C PHE A 141 4.07 1.93 12.58
N GLU A 142 5.28 2.17 13.09
CA GLU A 142 6.46 2.53 12.30
C GLU A 142 6.74 1.48 11.22
N ARG A 143 6.73 0.20 11.58
CA ARG A 143 6.87 -0.91 10.63
C ARG A 143 5.80 -0.88 9.56
N THR A 144 4.55 -0.62 9.92
CA THR A 144 3.42 -0.54 8.98
C THR A 144 3.64 0.60 7.98
N VAL A 145 4.12 1.74 8.45
CA VAL A 145 4.48 2.89 7.59
C VAL A 145 5.59 2.51 6.62
N MET A 146 6.68 1.88 7.08
CA MET A 146 7.78 1.48 6.20
C MET A 146 7.32 0.47 5.14
N VAL A 147 6.50 -0.52 5.53
CA VAL A 147 5.91 -1.48 4.57
C VAL A 147 5.04 -0.75 3.54
N GLY A 148 4.24 0.22 3.97
CA GLY A 148 3.44 1.07 3.06
C GLY A 148 4.33 1.77 2.05
N LEU A 149 5.43 2.39 2.49
CA LEU A 149 6.39 3.04 1.59
C LEU A 149 7.04 2.06 0.61
N TRP A 150 7.44 0.86 1.04
CA TRP A 150 7.95 -0.19 0.13
C TRP A 150 6.94 -0.56 -0.96
N CYS A 151 5.65 -0.60 -0.63
CA CYS A 151 4.59 -0.84 -1.59
C CYS A 151 4.40 0.32 -2.59
N LEU A 152 4.78 1.54 -2.20
CA LEU A 152 4.64 2.76 -3.00
C LEU A 152 5.87 3.10 -3.86
N CYS A 153 6.90 2.26 -3.88
CA CYS A 153 8.07 2.46 -4.72
C CYS A 153 7.68 2.80 -6.18
N PRO A 154 8.24 3.88 -6.78
CA PRO A 154 7.84 4.33 -8.12
C PRO A 154 8.03 3.26 -9.20
N ASN A 155 9.14 2.52 -9.11
CA ASN A 155 9.43 1.40 -10.00
C ASN A 155 8.73 0.13 -9.48
N PRO A 156 7.84 -0.51 -10.28
CA PRO A 156 7.09 -1.70 -9.85
C PRO A 156 7.97 -2.91 -9.50
N LYS A 157 9.20 -2.96 -10.02
CA LYS A 157 10.15 -4.04 -9.71
C LYS A 157 10.63 -4.00 -8.26
N ASP A 158 10.70 -2.81 -7.69
CA ASP A 158 11.22 -2.58 -6.33
C ASP A 158 10.14 -2.79 -5.26
N ARG A 159 8.85 -2.82 -5.67
CA ARG A 159 7.75 -3.16 -4.77
C ARG A 159 7.83 -4.65 -4.36
N PRO A 160 7.65 -4.99 -3.08
CA PRO A 160 7.64 -6.39 -2.63
C PRO A 160 6.48 -7.20 -3.25
N SER A 161 6.58 -8.54 -3.21
CA SER A 161 5.39 -9.39 -3.42
C SER A 161 4.47 -9.31 -2.21
N MET A 162 3.19 -9.64 -2.37
CA MET A 162 2.25 -9.60 -1.25
C MET A 162 2.62 -10.62 -0.16
N LYS A 163 3.21 -11.77 -0.52
CA LYS A 163 3.74 -12.71 0.48
C LYS A 163 4.88 -12.11 1.29
N LYS A 164 5.77 -11.34 0.65
CA LYS A 164 6.83 -10.62 1.35
C LYS A 164 6.26 -9.49 2.22
N VAL A 165 5.25 -8.77 1.75
CA VAL A 165 4.52 -7.76 2.55
C VAL A 165 3.93 -8.37 3.82
N VAL A 166 3.26 -9.53 3.71
CA VAL A 166 2.71 -10.24 4.87
C VAL A 166 3.81 -10.58 5.87
N ALA A 167 4.92 -11.17 5.43
CA ALA A 167 6.05 -11.49 6.30
C ALA A 167 6.65 -10.23 6.98
N MET A 168 6.78 -9.13 6.25
CA MET A 168 7.29 -7.86 6.79
C MET A 168 6.37 -7.30 7.88
N LEU A 169 5.04 -7.38 7.70
CA LEU A 169 4.04 -6.95 8.67
C LEU A 169 3.97 -7.86 9.90
N GLU A 170 4.25 -9.16 9.74
CA GLU A 170 4.35 -10.14 10.84
C GLU A 170 5.64 -10.00 11.67
N GLY A 171 6.51 -9.06 11.30
CA GLY A 171 7.76 -8.81 12.02
C GLY A 171 8.93 -9.70 11.58
N CYS A 172 8.81 -10.39 10.45
CA CYS A 172 9.92 -11.18 9.90
C CYS A 172 10.98 -10.26 9.28
N GLY A 173 11.99 -9.92 10.08
CA GLY A 173 13.13 -9.10 9.68
C GLY A 173 12.93 -7.60 9.90
N GLU A 174 14.02 -6.84 9.78
CA GLU A 174 13.99 -5.39 9.83
C GLU A 174 13.42 -4.81 8.53
N VAL A 175 12.70 -3.70 8.65
CA VAL A 175 12.12 -2.99 7.52
C VAL A 175 12.50 -1.52 7.65
N GLY A 176 13.51 -1.11 6.89
CA GLY A 176 13.93 0.29 6.79
C GLY A 176 13.17 1.06 5.71
N LEU A 177 13.51 2.34 5.55
CA LEU A 177 13.03 3.17 4.45
C LEU A 177 13.48 2.57 3.11
N PRO A 178 12.63 2.52 2.08
CA PRO A 178 13.06 2.06 0.76
C PRO A 178 14.11 3.00 0.16
N VAL A 179 15.14 2.44 -0.50
CA VAL A 179 16.22 3.20 -1.16
C VAL A 179 15.69 4.25 -2.14
N ALA A 180 14.56 3.96 -2.81
CA ALA A 180 13.88 4.90 -3.70
C ALA A 180 13.51 6.24 -3.02
N PHE A 181 13.38 6.23 -1.69
CA PHE A 181 13.09 7.40 -0.86
C PHE A 181 14.29 7.84 -0.02
N GLU A 182 15.50 7.31 -0.23
CA GLU A 182 16.72 7.78 0.46
C GLU A 182 17.45 8.90 -0.33
N ALA A 183 17.29 8.92 -1.66
CA ALA A 183 18.17 9.63 -2.60
C ALA A 183 18.00 11.18 -2.69
N HIS A 184 17.71 11.90 -1.60
CA HIS A 184 17.80 13.37 -1.54
C HIS A 184 18.79 13.86 -0.45
N MET A 185 19.77 13.02 -0.10
CA MET A 185 20.80 13.29 0.93
C MET A 185 22.11 13.85 0.34
N ALA A 186 22.04 14.68 -0.71
CA ALA A 186 23.22 15.35 -1.27
C ALA A 186 22.96 16.84 -1.48
#